data_AF-A0A3M0XNX3-F1
#
_entry.id   AF-A0A3M0XNX3-F1
#
_cell.length_a   1.000
_cell.length_b   1.000
_cell.length_c   1.000
_cell.angle_alpha   90.00
_cell.angle_beta   90.00
_cell.angle_gamma   90.00
#
_symmetry.space_group_name_H-M   'P 1'
#
loop_
_entity.id
_entity.type
_entity.pdbx_description
1 polymer ?
#
loop_
_entity_poly.entity_id
_entity_poly.type
_entity_poly.pdbx_seq_one_letter_code
_entity_poly.pdbx_strand_id
1 'polypeptide(L)'
;ADASDGSTDVGYNITAPGTAYAGSTASEMAYLFYNTLGNTGLYDTSGNPTGCTAPDYCLTNTGPFRNLQPYFYWSGLEYAPDTDGAWYFLFNYGNQYADHKDVDHFAWAVRSGDVVVPIPAAIWLFGSGLLGLVGLGLRRRPR
;
A
#
# COMPACT_ATOMS: atom_id res chain seq x y z
N ALA A 1 -25.38 -2.66 -7.76
CA ALA A 1 -24.34 -3.42 -8.47
C ALA A 1 -23.03 -2.76 -8.10
N ASP A 2 -22.12 -3.53 -7.52
CA ASP A 2 -20.86 -2.99 -7.02
C ASP A 2 -19.93 -2.67 -8.21
N ALA A 3 -19.17 -1.58 -8.12
CA ALA A 3 -18.25 -1.21 -9.18
C ALA A 3 -17.05 -2.19 -9.19
N SER A 4 -16.73 -2.76 -10.35
CA SER A 4 -15.57 -3.63 -10.52
C SER A 4 -14.36 -2.89 -11.09
N ASP A 5 -14.55 -1.72 -11.65
CA ASP A 5 -13.55 -0.94 -12.38
C ASP A 5 -12.89 0.14 -11.53
N GLY A 6 -13.18 0.19 -10.22
CA GLY A 6 -12.68 1.23 -9.33
C GLY A 6 -13.20 2.63 -9.66
N SER A 7 -14.36 2.76 -10.30
CA SER A 7 -14.99 4.06 -10.59
C SER A 7 -15.71 4.69 -9.40
N THR A 8 -15.87 3.94 -8.30
CA THR A 8 -16.54 4.41 -7.08
C THR A 8 -15.74 4.03 -5.83
N ASP A 9 -16.09 4.59 -4.68
CA ASP A 9 -15.47 4.27 -3.38
C ASP A 9 -15.99 2.94 -2.77
N VAL A 10 -16.89 2.26 -3.47
CA VAL A 10 -17.52 0.99 -3.07
C VAL A 10 -17.25 -0.07 -4.13
N GLY A 11 -16.79 -1.25 -3.71
CA GLY A 11 -16.51 -2.37 -4.60
C GLY A 11 -15.02 -2.61 -4.79
N TYR A 12 -14.61 -2.93 -6.02
CA TYR A 12 -13.29 -3.46 -6.35
C TYR A 12 -12.44 -2.43 -7.10
N ASN A 13 -11.12 -2.64 -7.07
CA ASN A 13 -10.13 -1.89 -7.87
C ASN A 13 -10.09 -0.38 -7.57
N ILE A 14 -10.61 0.05 -6.42
CA ILE A 14 -10.74 1.46 -6.02
C ILE A 14 -9.43 2.23 -6.10
N THR A 15 -8.27 1.59 -5.94
CA THR A 15 -6.98 2.27 -6.09
C THR A 15 -6.06 1.57 -7.09
N ALA A 16 -6.58 0.56 -7.80
CA ALA A 16 -5.78 -0.29 -8.66
C ALA A 16 -5.25 0.48 -9.88
N PRO A 17 -4.07 0.10 -10.42
CA PRO A 17 -3.59 0.68 -11.67
C PRO A 17 -4.62 0.53 -12.80
N GLY A 18 -4.84 1.60 -13.56
CA GLY A 18 -5.79 1.60 -14.69
C GLY A 18 -7.24 1.91 -14.33
N THR A 19 -7.54 2.33 -13.10
CA THR A 19 -8.88 2.81 -12.69
C THR A 19 -8.96 4.33 -12.57
N ALA A 20 -10.16 4.86 -12.30
CA ALA A 20 -10.39 6.30 -12.14
C ALA A 20 -9.60 6.92 -10.98
N TYR A 21 -9.29 6.13 -9.95
CA TYR A 21 -8.60 6.55 -8.74
C TYR A 21 -7.23 5.87 -8.58
N ALA A 22 -6.61 5.45 -9.69
CA ALA A 22 -5.29 4.82 -9.67
C ALA A 22 -4.28 5.68 -8.87
N GLY A 23 -3.67 5.07 -7.85
CA GLY A 23 -2.70 5.74 -6.97
C GLY A 23 -3.29 6.65 -5.88
N SER A 24 -4.62 6.77 -5.76
CA SER A 24 -5.25 7.46 -4.63
C SER A 24 -4.95 6.75 -3.30
N THR A 25 -4.62 7.52 -2.27
CA THR A 25 -4.43 7.01 -0.90
C THR A 25 -5.65 7.24 -0.02
N ALA A 26 -6.78 7.66 -0.59
CA ALA A 26 -8.02 7.87 0.16
C ALA A 26 -8.52 6.58 0.84
N SER A 27 -8.25 5.43 0.22
CA SER A 27 -8.34 4.13 0.88
C SER A 27 -6.93 3.58 1.08
N GLU A 28 -6.36 3.80 2.25
CA GLU A 28 -4.99 3.38 2.58
C GLU A 28 -4.82 1.85 2.47
N MET A 29 -5.83 1.07 2.85
CA MET A 29 -5.78 -0.39 2.76
C MET A 29 -5.95 -0.91 1.33
N ALA A 30 -6.81 -0.30 0.51
CA ALA A 30 -6.86 -0.64 -0.91
C ALA A 30 -5.52 -0.27 -1.58
N TYR A 31 -4.95 0.89 -1.26
CA TYR A 31 -3.66 1.31 -1.78
C TYR A 31 -2.55 0.35 -1.38
N LEU A 32 -2.54 -0.11 -0.13
CA LEU A 32 -1.63 -1.14 0.35
C LEU A 32 -1.78 -2.43 -0.47
N PHE A 33 -3.01 -2.92 -0.64
CA PHE A 33 -3.29 -4.16 -1.36
C PHE A 33 -2.88 -4.09 -2.83
N TYR A 34 -3.37 -3.09 -3.57
CA TYR A 34 -3.21 -3.01 -5.02
C TYR A 34 -1.87 -2.40 -5.46
N ASN A 35 -1.42 -1.32 -4.83
CA ASN A 35 -0.24 -0.58 -5.30
C ASN A 35 1.04 -0.98 -4.57
N THR A 36 0.97 -1.16 -3.24
CA THR A 36 2.17 -1.44 -2.43
C THR A 36 2.55 -2.92 -2.48
N LEU A 37 1.57 -3.80 -2.32
CA LEU A 37 1.75 -5.25 -2.35
C LEU A 37 1.57 -5.83 -3.76
N GLY A 38 0.92 -5.13 -4.67
CA GLY A 38 0.73 -5.58 -6.05
C GLY A 38 -0.22 -6.77 -6.18
N ASN A 39 -1.16 -6.92 -5.25
CA ASN A 39 -2.21 -7.93 -5.35
C ASN A 39 -3.25 -7.53 -6.40
N THR A 40 -3.89 -8.54 -6.99
CA THR A 40 -5.01 -8.37 -7.93
C THR A 40 -6.29 -8.82 -7.24
N GLY A 41 -7.35 -8.02 -7.30
CA GLY A 41 -8.65 -8.35 -6.70
C GLY A 41 -9.43 -9.41 -7.46
N LEU A 42 -10.65 -9.71 -6.98
CA LEU A 42 -11.51 -10.75 -7.55
C LEU A 42 -11.92 -10.46 -8.99
N TYR A 43 -12.05 -9.17 -9.33
CA TYR A 43 -12.34 -8.71 -10.68
C TYR A 43 -11.16 -7.89 -11.22
N ASP A 44 -10.88 -8.01 -12.51
CA ASP A 44 -10.01 -7.08 -13.23
C ASP A 44 -10.73 -5.75 -13.49
N THR A 45 -10.01 -4.76 -14.02
CA THR A 45 -10.58 -3.44 -14.32
C THR A 45 -11.62 -3.46 -15.45
N SER A 46 -11.73 -4.57 -16.19
CA SER A 46 -12.77 -4.81 -17.19
C SER A 46 -13.98 -5.56 -16.61
N GLY A 47 -13.98 -5.87 -15.30
CA GLY A 47 -15.05 -6.59 -14.61
C GLY A 47 -15.03 -8.10 -14.79
N ASN A 48 -13.96 -8.68 -15.37
CA ASN A 48 -13.85 -10.14 -15.49
C ASN A 48 -13.29 -10.74 -14.21
N PRO A 49 -13.76 -11.93 -13.79
CA PRO A 49 -13.20 -12.60 -12.63
C PRO A 49 -11.75 -13.05 -12.89
N THR A 50 -10.88 -12.85 -11.91
CA THR A 50 -9.43 -13.12 -12.01
C THR A 50 -9.05 -14.54 -11.58
N GLY A 51 -10.00 -15.29 -11.00
CA GLY A 51 -9.78 -16.68 -10.59
C GLY A 51 -9.22 -16.84 -9.18
N CYS A 52 -9.39 -15.86 -8.28
CA CYS A 52 -9.00 -15.99 -6.87
C CYS A 52 -9.67 -17.21 -6.22
N THR A 53 -8.87 -18.06 -5.57
CA THR A 53 -9.32 -19.32 -4.96
C THR A 53 -8.68 -19.56 -3.60
N ALA A 54 -9.35 -20.36 -2.76
CA ALA A 54 -8.88 -20.71 -1.42
C ALA A 54 -7.47 -21.35 -1.43
N PRO A 55 -6.69 -21.20 -0.34
CA PRO A 55 -7.09 -20.63 0.96
C PRO A 55 -6.94 -19.11 1.06
N ASP A 56 -6.01 -18.51 0.31
CA ASP A 56 -5.63 -17.10 0.46
C ASP A 56 -6.33 -16.16 -0.55
N TYR A 57 -7.06 -16.74 -1.51
CA TYR A 57 -7.80 -16.03 -2.56
C TYR A 57 -6.92 -15.03 -3.31
N CYS A 58 -7.25 -13.74 -3.27
CA CYS A 58 -6.54 -12.68 -3.97
C CYS A 58 -5.34 -12.12 -3.19
N LEU A 59 -5.12 -12.54 -1.95
CA LEU A 59 -4.01 -12.08 -1.11
C LEU A 59 -2.74 -12.91 -1.40
N THR A 60 -2.13 -12.69 -2.56
CA THR A 60 -0.97 -13.47 -3.00
C THR A 60 0.37 -12.91 -2.53
N ASN A 61 0.41 -11.65 -2.13
CA ASN A 61 1.58 -10.97 -1.61
C ASN A 61 1.23 -10.19 -0.33
N THR A 62 1.90 -10.52 0.76
CA THR A 62 1.77 -9.84 2.06
C THR A 62 3.01 -9.01 2.40
N GLY A 63 4.01 -8.98 1.52
CA GLY A 63 5.23 -8.20 1.70
C GLY A 63 5.94 -8.49 3.03
N PRO A 64 6.35 -7.46 3.79
CA PRO A 64 7.06 -7.65 5.06
C PRO A 64 6.14 -8.00 6.24
N PHE A 65 4.82 -8.05 6.03
CA PHE A 65 3.86 -8.19 7.10
C PHE A 65 3.73 -9.66 7.54
N ARG A 66 4.00 -9.91 8.82
CA ARG A 66 3.70 -11.20 9.44
C ARG A 66 2.27 -11.15 9.97
N ASN A 67 1.49 -12.21 9.71
CA ASN A 67 0.11 -12.34 10.15
C ASN A 67 -0.90 -11.38 9.49
N LEU A 68 -0.63 -10.95 8.24
CA LEU A 68 -1.67 -10.33 7.42
C LEU A 68 -2.64 -11.42 6.96
N GLN A 69 -3.90 -11.31 7.37
CA GLN A 69 -4.92 -12.33 7.14
C GLN A 69 -5.81 -11.97 5.94
N PRO A 70 -6.36 -12.96 5.22
CA PRO A 70 -7.28 -12.74 4.11
C PRO A 70 -8.72 -12.48 4.64
N TYR A 71 -8.90 -11.49 5.51
CA TYR A 71 -10.18 -11.16 6.14
C TYR A 71 -10.52 -9.66 6.03
N PHE A 72 -11.61 -9.26 6.68
CA PHE A 72 -12.10 -7.90 6.80
C PHE A 72 -11.24 -7.11 7.78
N TYR A 73 -10.81 -5.93 7.36
CA TYR A 73 -10.10 -4.98 8.21
C TYR A 73 -10.84 -3.64 8.23
N TRP A 74 -11.02 -3.07 9.41
CA TRP A 74 -11.53 -1.71 9.57
C TRP A 74 -10.55 -0.68 9.00
N SER A 75 -11.05 0.22 8.16
CA SER A 75 -10.34 1.44 7.78
C SER A 75 -10.78 2.58 8.70
N GLY A 76 -9.86 3.47 9.06
CA GLY A 76 -10.12 4.52 10.07
C GLY A 76 -11.14 5.59 9.68
N LEU A 77 -11.85 5.43 8.56
CA LEU A 77 -12.79 6.41 8.03
C LEU A 77 -14.24 6.02 8.35
N GLU A 78 -14.99 6.99 8.89
CA GLU A 78 -16.43 6.89 9.06
C GLU A 78 -17.14 6.88 7.70
N TYR A 79 -18.23 6.11 7.59
CA TYR A 79 -19.03 6.06 6.37
C TYR A 79 -19.98 7.26 6.33
N ALA A 80 -19.63 8.29 5.55
CA ALA A 80 -20.38 9.56 5.54
C ALA A 80 -21.91 9.45 5.30
N PRO A 81 -22.42 8.53 4.45
CA PRO A 81 -23.86 8.37 4.25
C PRO A 81 -24.61 7.81 5.47
N ASP A 82 -23.92 7.07 6.35
CA ASP A 82 -24.47 6.52 7.59
C ASP A 82 -23.38 6.44 8.66
N THR A 83 -23.45 7.35 9.63
CA THR A 83 -22.46 7.49 10.70
C THR A 83 -22.45 6.33 11.69
N ASP A 84 -23.45 5.44 11.67
CA ASP A 84 -23.38 4.20 12.44
C ASP A 84 -22.41 3.19 11.79
N GLY A 85 -21.99 3.44 10.55
CA GLY A 85 -21.05 2.63 9.79
C GLY A 85 -19.63 3.20 9.70
N ALA A 86 -18.69 2.31 9.39
CA ALA A 86 -17.32 2.63 9.03
C ALA A 86 -16.91 1.85 7.78
N TRP A 87 -15.91 2.37 7.07
CA TRP A 87 -15.36 1.70 5.90
C TRP A 87 -14.48 0.51 6.32
N TYR A 88 -14.60 -0.62 5.65
CA TYR A 88 -13.71 -1.77 5.80
C TYR A 88 -13.16 -2.21 4.45
N PHE A 89 -11.99 -2.84 4.48
CA PHE A 89 -11.35 -3.45 3.33
C PHE A 89 -11.21 -4.96 3.53
N LEU A 90 -11.52 -5.73 2.50
CA LEU A 90 -11.49 -7.19 2.54
C LEU A 90 -10.30 -7.73 1.72
N PHE A 91 -9.29 -8.25 2.41
CA PHE A 91 -8.03 -8.65 1.78
C PHE A 91 -8.13 -9.91 0.90
N ASN A 92 -9.11 -10.82 1.13
CA ASN A 92 -9.23 -12.01 0.28
C ASN A 92 -9.77 -11.71 -1.12
N TYR A 93 -10.50 -10.61 -1.32
CA TYR A 93 -11.11 -10.27 -2.61
C TYR A 93 -10.72 -8.88 -3.13
N GLY A 94 -10.09 -8.05 -2.30
CA GLY A 94 -9.61 -6.73 -2.68
C GLY A 94 -10.69 -5.65 -2.75
N ASN A 95 -11.85 -5.86 -2.12
CA ASN A 95 -12.95 -4.90 -2.16
C ASN A 95 -13.06 -4.04 -0.89
N GLN A 96 -13.76 -2.92 -1.02
CA GLN A 96 -14.13 -2.04 0.08
C GLN A 96 -15.64 -1.86 0.13
N TYR A 97 -16.19 -1.89 1.34
CA TYR A 97 -17.58 -1.51 1.63
C TYR A 97 -17.64 -0.82 3.00
N ALA A 98 -18.84 -0.43 3.41
CA ALA A 98 -19.11 0.00 4.78
C ALA A 98 -19.89 -1.07 5.54
N ASP A 99 -19.69 -1.11 6.85
CA ASP A 99 -20.44 -1.97 7.78
C ASP A 99 -20.63 -1.24 9.12
N HIS A 100 -21.55 -1.72 9.96
CA HIS A 100 -21.83 -1.12 11.26
C HIS A 100 -20.64 -1.25 12.21
N LYS A 101 -20.40 -0.21 13.00
CA LYS A 101 -19.26 -0.14 13.95
C LYS A 101 -19.34 -1.16 15.09
N ASP A 102 -20.45 -1.87 15.26
CA ASP A 102 -20.64 -2.93 16.25
C ASP A 102 -20.24 -4.33 15.74
N VAL A 103 -19.80 -4.45 14.49
CA VAL A 103 -19.30 -5.69 13.89
C VAL A 103 -17.81 -5.89 14.16
N ASP A 104 -17.43 -7.12 14.49
CA ASP A 104 -16.04 -7.50 14.73
C ASP A 104 -15.26 -7.69 13.42
N HIS A 105 -14.40 -6.73 13.07
CA HIS A 105 -13.39 -6.84 12.01
C HIS A 105 -11.98 -6.69 12.58
N PHE A 106 -10.97 -7.18 11.83
CA PHE A 106 -9.59 -6.95 12.23
C PHE A 106 -9.24 -5.46 12.17
N ALA A 107 -8.31 -5.02 13.01
CA ALA A 107 -7.81 -3.65 12.97
C ALA A 107 -6.30 -3.66 12.71
N TRP A 108 -5.84 -2.69 11.92
CA TRP A 108 -4.41 -2.48 11.68
C TRP A 108 -3.97 -1.18 12.35
N ALA A 109 -3.16 -1.31 13.40
CA ALA A 109 -2.55 -0.14 14.02
C ALA A 109 -1.48 0.46 13.10
N VAL A 110 -1.70 1.69 12.64
CA VAL A 110 -0.73 2.46 11.86
C VAL A 110 -0.04 3.46 12.77
N ARG A 111 1.29 3.59 12.65
CA ARG A 111 2.07 4.64 13.31
C ARG A 111 2.62 5.60 12.26
N SER A 112 2.56 6.90 12.52
CA SER A 112 3.29 7.88 11.71
C SER A 112 4.77 7.56 11.78
N GLY A 113 5.37 7.26 10.64
CA GLY A 113 6.77 6.86 10.55
C GLY A 113 7.68 8.08 10.52
N ASP A 114 8.34 8.39 11.63
CA ASP A 114 9.61 9.11 11.58
C ASP A 114 10.71 8.09 11.28
N VAL A 115 10.87 7.73 10.01
CA VAL A 115 11.99 6.91 9.56
C VAL A 115 13.11 7.87 9.25
N VAL A 116 13.96 8.16 10.24
CA VAL A 116 15.24 8.82 10.02
C VAL A 116 16.06 7.90 9.12
N VAL A 117 16.02 8.16 7.81
CA VAL A 117 16.84 7.45 6.84
C VAL A 117 18.28 7.86 7.13
N PRO A 118 19.18 6.94 7.52
CA PRO A 118 20.57 7.28 7.72
C PRO A 118 21.11 7.88 6.43
N ILE A 119 21.74 9.05 6.52
CA ILE A 119 22.42 9.70 5.39
C ILE A 119 23.27 8.62 4.69
N PRO A 120 23.07 8.38 3.38
CA PRO A 120 23.71 7.26 2.70
C PRO A 120 25.22 7.28 2.93
N ALA A 121 25.81 6.10 3.19
CA ALA A 121 27.26 5.93 3.31
C ALA A 121 28.04 6.56 2.15
N ALA A 122 27.39 6.73 0.98
CA ALA A 122 27.87 7.50 -0.15
C ALA A 122 28.39 8.91 0.21
N ILE A 123 27.78 9.65 1.14
CA ILE A 123 28.29 10.99 1.51
C ILE A 123 29.65 10.89 2.22
N TRP A 124 29.83 9.92 3.11
CA TRP A 124 31.12 9.67 3.75
C TRP A 124 32.15 9.12 2.76
N LEU A 125 31.72 8.28 1.83
CA LEU A 125 32.57 7.65 0.83
C LEU A 125 33.03 8.67 -0.23
N PHE A 126 32.14 9.52 -0.73
CA PHE A 126 32.48 10.63 -1.62
C PHE A 126 33.28 11.72 -0.90
N GLY A 127 32.93 12.06 0.35
CA GLY A 127 33.67 13.04 1.14
C GLY A 127 35.11 12.62 1.40
N SER A 128 35.33 11.39 1.87
CA SER A 128 36.68 10.85 2.10
C SER A 128 37.45 10.60 0.79
N GLY A 129 36.77 10.14 -0.26
CA GLY A 129 37.35 9.96 -1.58
C GLY A 129 37.84 11.26 -2.22
N LEU A 130 37.04 12.34 -2.16
CA LEU A 130 37.45 13.65 -2.68
C LEU A 130 38.66 14.22 -1.91
N LEU A 131 38.64 14.11 -0.57
CA LEU A 131 39.75 14.57 0.27
C LEU A 131 41.05 13.80 -0.03
N GLY A 132 40.96 12.49 -0.25
CA GLY A 132 42.09 11.66 -0.67
C GLY A 132 42.68 12.09 -2.03
N LEU A 133 41.82 12.40 -3.01
CA LEU A 133 42.23 12.83 -4.35
C LEU A 133 42.90 14.21 -4.34
N VAL A 134 42.40 15.17 -3.55
CA VAL A 134 43.03 16.49 -3.38
C VAL A 134 44.41 16.36 -2.71
N GLY A 135 44.53 15.53 -1.68
CA GLY A 135 45.80 15.26 -1.01
C GLY A 135 46.86 14.63 -1.93
N LEU A 136 46.44 13.74 -2.85
CA LEU A 136 47.33 13.14 -3.84
C LEU A 136 47.71 14.11 -4.97
N GLY A 137 46.81 15.01 -5.37
CA GLY A 137 47.05 16.03 -6.39
C GLY A 137 48.06 17.10 -5.94
N LEU A 138 47.99 17.53 -4.67
CA LEU A 138 48.91 18.51 -4.10
C LEU A 138 50.34 17.96 -3.90
N ARG A 139 50.49 16.63 -3.75
CA ARG A 139 51.80 15.97 -3.66
C ARG A 139 52.54 15.87 -4.99
N ARG A 140 51.87 16.10 -6.13
CA ARG A 140 52.43 15.98 -7.49
C ARG A 140 52.91 17.31 -8.09
N ARG A 141 53.15 18.35 -7.30
CA ARG A 141 53.91 19.54 -7.77
C ARG A 141 55.41 19.35 -7.47
N PRO A 142 56.24 18.81 -8.39
CA PRO A 142 57.67 19.07 -8.36
C PRO A 142 57.93 20.53 -8.77
N ARG A 143 59.06 21.06 -8.29
CA ARG A 143 59.60 22.40 -8.58
C ARG A 143 59.64 22.74 -10.06
#